data_AF-A0A7W2P9U2-F1
#
_entry.id   AF-A0A7W2P9U2-F1
#
_cell.length_a   1.000
_cell.length_b   1.000
_cell.length_c   1.000
_cell.angle_alpha   90.00
_cell.angle_beta   90.00
_cell.angle_gamma   90.00
#
_symmetry.space_group_name_H-M   'P 1'
#
loop_
_entity.id
_entity.type
_entity.pdbx_description
1 polymer ?
#
loop_
_entity_poly.entity_id
_entity_poly.type
_entity_poly.pdbx_seq_one_letter_code
_entity_poly.pdbx_strand_id
1 'polypeptide(L)'
;MALSVVILAAGKGTRMRSALPKVLHPVAEKPMVSHVIDAARQVDSENIYLVYGFGGDVLKAKVTGDDLTFVEQKEQLGTGHAVDMASPFLSDDEDVLVLYGDVPLTKVSTLQRLIAAKPDNGMALLTVHLANPAGYGRIMRDSSGTVVGIVEQKDATVEQLLVNEANTGILLANGGDLKRWLANLSSDNAQGEYYLTDIIAACHQEGKLIATAHPDSEIEVEGANNRVQLAGLERAYQIRKAEALMIAGASLRDPNRIDIRGHVSVGQEVVIDVNCIFEGNVDIADNATIGANCILKNCTIGKGADIKPNTMIEGAIIGELASVGPFARIRPGTELKRDAHVGNFVEMKKTCLGEGAKAGHLSYLGDAEIGANANIGAGTITCNYDGVNKAKTIIGAGAFIGSNTSLVAPVVIGEMATTGAGSVIVKNVDDHELSVARGKQRNIAGWKRPSKK
;
A
#
# COMPACT_ATOMS: atom_id res chain seq x y z
N MET A 1 10.46 -3.06 -31.95
CA MET A 1 10.61 -1.60 -32.02
C MET A 1 10.91 -1.13 -30.61
N ALA A 2 11.81 -0.15 -30.42
CA ALA A 2 12.02 0.42 -29.09
C ALA A 2 10.70 1.03 -28.58
N LEU A 3 10.47 0.99 -27.27
CA LEU A 3 9.25 1.52 -26.64
C LEU A 3 9.63 2.56 -25.59
N SER A 4 9.08 3.76 -25.73
CA SER A 4 9.13 4.81 -24.71
C SER A 4 7.76 5.07 -24.13
N VAL A 5 7.69 5.46 -22.86
CA VAL A 5 6.43 5.77 -22.16
C VAL A 5 6.44 7.23 -21.75
N VAL A 6 5.36 7.95 -22.05
CA VAL A 6 5.14 9.34 -21.62
C VAL A 6 3.98 9.36 -20.62
N ILE A 7 4.26 9.73 -19.37
CA ILE A 7 3.27 9.79 -18.28
C ILE A 7 2.90 11.26 -18.01
N LEU A 8 1.63 11.59 -18.22
CA LEU A 8 1.10 12.94 -18.00
C LEU A 8 0.74 13.16 -16.52
N ALA A 9 1.48 14.05 -15.84
CA ALA A 9 1.35 14.31 -14.40
C ALA A 9 1.36 15.81 -14.02
N ALA A 10 1.21 16.71 -14.99
CA ALA A 10 1.34 18.16 -14.79
C ALA A 10 0.10 18.86 -14.16
N GLY A 11 -1.04 18.16 -14.09
CA GLY A 11 -2.32 18.75 -13.67
C GLY A 11 -2.40 19.12 -12.19
N LYS A 12 -2.87 20.34 -11.89
CA LYS A 12 -3.04 20.87 -10.51
C LYS A 12 -4.06 20.13 -9.65
N GLY A 13 -5.16 19.63 -10.24
CA GLY A 13 -6.20 18.89 -9.51
C GLY A 13 -7.02 19.74 -8.51
N THR A 14 -7.52 20.90 -8.93
CA THR A 14 -8.27 21.85 -8.06
C THR A 14 -9.43 21.20 -7.27
N ARG A 15 -10.13 20.23 -7.88
CA ARG A 15 -11.24 19.49 -7.26
C ARG A 15 -10.82 18.56 -6.10
N MET A 16 -9.52 18.27 -5.94
CA MET A 16 -8.99 17.52 -4.79
C MET A 16 -8.96 18.34 -3.49
N ARG A 17 -9.04 19.68 -3.59
CA ARG A 17 -8.92 20.61 -2.46
C ARG A 17 -7.71 20.28 -1.58
N SER A 18 -6.55 20.17 -2.21
CA SER A 18 -5.29 19.72 -1.59
C SER A 18 -4.13 20.58 -2.08
N ALA A 19 -3.14 20.80 -1.22
CA ALA A 19 -1.85 21.37 -1.61
C ALA A 19 -0.94 20.31 -2.27
N LEU A 20 -1.20 19.03 -2.03
CA LEU A 20 -0.50 17.92 -2.67
C LEU A 20 -0.94 17.80 -4.14
N PRO A 21 -0.01 17.66 -5.11
CA PRO A 21 -0.36 17.38 -6.50
C PRO A 21 -1.29 16.18 -6.64
N LYS A 22 -2.26 16.26 -7.56
CA LYS A 22 -3.32 15.24 -7.76
C LYS A 22 -2.76 13.82 -7.78
N VAL A 23 -1.75 13.61 -8.63
CA VAL A 23 -1.14 12.32 -8.91
C VAL A 23 -0.37 11.72 -7.72
N LEU A 24 -0.08 12.53 -6.69
CA LEU A 24 0.60 12.08 -5.47
C LEU A 24 -0.36 11.62 -4.37
N HIS A 25 -1.67 11.78 -4.57
CA HIS A 25 -2.64 11.18 -3.65
C HIS A 25 -2.53 9.65 -3.70
N PRO A 26 -2.60 8.96 -2.54
CA PRO A 26 -2.34 7.53 -2.50
C PRO A 26 -3.57 6.69 -2.85
N VAL A 27 -3.31 5.54 -3.47
CA VAL A 27 -4.16 4.35 -3.51
C VAL A 27 -3.34 3.23 -2.88
N ALA A 28 -3.87 2.60 -1.84
CA ALA A 28 -3.17 1.61 -1.01
C ALA A 28 -1.81 2.12 -0.47
N GLU A 29 -1.80 3.35 0.08
CA GLU A 29 -0.62 4.07 0.59
C GLU A 29 0.48 4.37 -0.44
N LYS A 30 0.24 4.07 -1.71
CA LYS A 30 1.17 4.33 -2.80
C LYS A 30 0.61 5.42 -3.72
N PRO A 31 1.39 6.47 -4.07
CA PRO A 31 0.93 7.52 -4.98
C PRO A 31 0.35 6.96 -6.28
N MET A 32 -0.73 7.55 -6.81
CA MET A 32 -1.35 7.12 -8.07
C MET A 32 -0.32 7.00 -9.21
N VAL A 33 0.53 8.01 -9.38
CA VAL A 33 1.57 8.01 -10.42
C VAL A 33 2.58 6.87 -10.25
N SER A 34 2.86 6.46 -9.02
CA SER A 34 3.79 5.35 -8.77
C SER A 34 3.19 4.00 -9.18
N HIS A 35 1.86 3.84 -9.21
CA HIS A 35 1.24 2.65 -9.81
C HIS A 35 1.41 2.64 -11.33
N VAL A 36 1.25 3.80 -11.97
CA VAL A 36 1.41 3.96 -13.43
C VAL A 36 2.86 3.72 -13.85
N ILE A 37 3.83 4.27 -13.11
CA ILE A 37 5.26 4.03 -13.34
C ILE A 37 5.60 2.54 -13.23
N ASP A 38 5.07 1.85 -12.21
CA ASP A 38 5.34 0.42 -12.06
C ASP A 38 4.69 -0.41 -13.17
N ALA A 39 3.57 0.02 -13.75
CA ALA A 39 3.00 -0.61 -14.93
C ALA A 39 3.85 -0.35 -16.19
N ALA A 40 4.37 0.87 -16.36
CA ALA A 40 5.28 1.24 -17.45
C ALA A 40 6.55 0.39 -17.44
N ARG A 41 7.14 0.17 -16.25
CA ARG A 41 8.33 -0.70 -16.08
C ARG A 41 8.09 -2.17 -16.47
N GLN A 42 6.83 -2.62 -16.48
CA GLN A 42 6.47 -4.01 -16.77
C GLN A 42 6.08 -4.26 -18.24
N VAL A 43 6.11 -3.22 -19.09
CA VAL A 43 5.89 -3.36 -20.55
C VAL A 43 7.18 -3.23 -21.36
N ASP A 44 8.33 -3.48 -20.73
CA ASP A 44 9.66 -3.46 -21.34
C ASP A 44 10.00 -2.13 -22.05
N SER A 45 9.60 -1.00 -21.46
CA SER A 45 9.94 0.33 -21.98
C SER A 45 11.42 0.68 -21.73
N GLU A 46 12.09 1.24 -22.74
CA GLU A 46 13.47 1.73 -22.64
C GLU A 46 13.56 3.04 -21.87
N ASN A 47 12.61 3.96 -22.09
CA ASN A 47 12.58 5.26 -21.43
C ASN A 47 11.20 5.54 -20.82
N ILE A 48 11.19 6.16 -19.64
CA ILE A 48 9.97 6.63 -18.98
C ILE A 48 10.08 8.14 -18.74
N TYR A 49 9.32 8.91 -19.52
CA TYR A 49 9.23 10.36 -19.42
C TYR A 49 8.05 10.75 -18.52
N LEU A 50 8.33 11.42 -17.42
CA LEU A 50 7.32 11.91 -16.49
C LEU A 50 7.12 13.42 -16.68
N VAL A 51 6.02 13.79 -17.33
CA VAL A 51 5.68 15.19 -17.59
C VAL A 51 5.03 15.80 -16.36
N TYR A 52 5.71 16.74 -15.71
CA TYR A 52 5.25 17.39 -14.48
C TYR A 52 5.04 18.89 -14.68
N GLY A 53 4.34 19.52 -13.75
CA GLY A 53 4.08 20.97 -13.76
C GLY A 53 3.86 21.46 -12.34
N PHE A 54 2.59 21.66 -11.95
CA PHE A 54 2.23 22.11 -10.61
C PHE A 54 2.81 21.21 -9.50
N GLY A 55 3.56 21.81 -8.58
CA GLY A 55 4.15 21.11 -7.43
C GLY A 55 5.29 20.14 -7.80
N GLY A 56 6.02 20.43 -8.88
CA GLY A 56 7.14 19.63 -9.38
C GLY A 56 8.17 19.25 -8.32
N ASP A 57 8.54 20.18 -7.42
CA ASP A 57 9.51 19.88 -6.34
C ASP A 57 9.00 18.78 -5.40
N VAL A 58 7.71 18.82 -5.03
CA VAL A 58 7.08 17.81 -4.18
C VAL A 58 6.99 16.47 -4.90
N LEU A 59 6.71 16.50 -6.20
CA LEU A 59 6.67 15.31 -7.05
C LEU A 59 8.05 14.64 -7.14
N LYS A 60 9.11 15.39 -7.47
CA LYS A 60 10.48 14.89 -7.56
C LYS A 60 11.04 14.41 -6.22
N ALA A 61 10.61 14.99 -5.11
CA ALA A 61 11.00 14.53 -3.78
C ALA A 61 10.34 13.20 -3.39
N LYS A 62 9.15 12.89 -3.91
CA LYS A 62 8.40 11.67 -3.58
C LYS A 62 8.58 10.54 -4.59
N VAL A 63 8.75 10.86 -5.86
CA VAL A 63 8.89 9.91 -6.96
C VAL A 63 10.33 9.97 -7.42
N THR A 64 11.03 8.84 -7.28
CA THR A 64 12.45 8.70 -7.64
C THR A 64 12.65 7.43 -8.45
N GLY A 65 13.72 7.40 -9.24
CA GLY A 65 14.10 6.29 -10.10
C GLY A 65 15.11 6.77 -11.13
N ASP A 66 16.23 6.05 -11.26
CA ASP A 66 17.28 6.38 -12.22
C ASP A 66 16.83 6.18 -13.68
N ASP A 67 15.72 5.45 -13.86
CA ASP A 67 15.03 5.18 -15.11
C ASP A 67 14.03 6.28 -15.53
N LEU A 68 13.80 7.29 -14.68
CA LEU A 68 12.81 8.34 -14.93
C LEU A 68 13.47 9.61 -15.47
N THR A 69 12.97 10.08 -16.62
CA THR A 69 13.30 11.42 -17.15
C THR A 69 12.16 12.39 -16.82
N PHE A 70 12.44 13.39 -15.99
CA PHE A 70 11.44 14.40 -15.63
C PHE A 70 11.39 15.52 -16.67
N VAL A 71 10.21 15.73 -17.26
CA VAL A 71 9.98 16.72 -18.30
C VAL A 71 9.06 17.82 -17.77
N GLU A 72 9.49 19.07 -17.80
CA GLU A 72 8.73 20.18 -17.24
C GLU A 72 7.73 20.77 -18.25
N GLN A 73 6.46 20.78 -17.89
CA GLN A 73 5.42 21.57 -18.53
C GLN A 73 5.15 22.82 -17.67
N LYS A 74 5.84 23.93 -17.96
CA LYS A 74 5.70 25.19 -17.22
C LYS A 74 4.28 25.74 -17.26
N GLU A 75 3.67 25.76 -18.45
CA GLU A 75 2.32 26.26 -18.70
C GLU A 75 1.40 25.10 -19.08
N GLN A 76 0.29 24.94 -18.34
CA GLN A 76 -0.67 23.84 -18.56
C GLN A 76 -1.63 24.18 -19.71
N LEU A 77 -1.13 24.15 -20.94
CA LEU A 77 -1.86 24.50 -22.17
C LEU A 77 -2.63 23.31 -22.80
N GLY A 78 -2.88 22.24 -22.06
CA GLY A 78 -3.57 21.04 -22.54
C GLY A 78 -2.70 19.78 -22.59
N THR A 79 -3.34 18.64 -22.89
CA THR A 79 -2.70 17.31 -22.93
C THR A 79 -1.79 17.13 -24.14
N GLY A 80 -2.15 17.69 -25.29
CA GLY A 80 -1.30 17.68 -26.49
C GLY A 80 0.01 18.41 -26.23
N HIS A 81 -0.05 19.62 -25.67
CA HIS A 81 1.13 20.36 -25.23
C HIS A 81 1.96 19.58 -24.21
N ALA A 82 1.32 18.84 -23.29
CA ALA A 82 2.04 18.05 -22.28
C ALA A 82 2.86 16.92 -22.92
N VAL A 83 2.28 16.17 -23.87
CA VAL A 83 3.02 15.14 -24.62
C VAL A 83 4.13 15.78 -25.45
N ASP A 84 3.87 16.94 -26.06
CA ASP A 84 4.85 17.62 -26.91
C ASP A 84 6.10 18.09 -26.15
N MET A 85 6.00 18.35 -24.84
CA MET A 85 7.19 18.61 -24.02
C MET A 85 8.18 17.43 -24.02
N ALA A 86 7.70 16.20 -24.25
CA ALA A 86 8.55 15.02 -24.38
C ALA A 86 9.13 14.82 -25.80
N SER A 87 8.55 15.45 -26.83
CA SER A 87 8.99 15.34 -28.24
C SER A 87 10.51 15.46 -28.46
N PRO A 88 11.26 16.37 -27.80
CA PRO A 88 12.70 16.49 -27.99
C PRO A 88 13.52 15.27 -27.56
N PHE A 89 12.94 14.41 -26.72
CA PHE A 89 13.59 13.20 -26.21
C PHE A 89 13.21 11.95 -27.00
N LEU A 90 12.19 12.03 -27.86
CA LEU A 90 11.64 10.90 -28.58
C LEU A 90 12.33 10.71 -29.93
N SER A 91 12.65 9.47 -30.27
CA SER A 91 13.20 9.07 -31.56
C SER A 91 12.10 8.91 -32.61
N ASP A 92 12.45 9.00 -33.90
CA ASP A 92 11.47 8.82 -34.98
C ASP A 92 11.08 7.35 -35.19
N ASP A 93 11.96 6.41 -34.83
CA ASP A 93 11.88 4.98 -35.08
C ASP A 93 11.48 4.15 -33.86
N GLU A 94 10.97 4.79 -32.80
CA GLU A 94 10.41 4.14 -31.63
C GLU A 94 8.87 4.22 -31.58
N ASP A 95 8.28 3.41 -30.72
CA ASP A 95 6.88 3.52 -30.31
C ASP A 95 6.77 4.30 -29.00
N VAL A 96 5.71 5.09 -28.87
CA VAL A 96 5.47 5.99 -27.74
C VAL A 96 4.10 5.70 -27.13
N LEU A 97 4.10 5.12 -25.93
CA LEU A 97 2.91 4.85 -25.12
C LEU A 97 2.61 6.04 -24.21
N VAL A 98 1.44 6.67 -24.39
CA VAL A 98 1.00 7.78 -23.56
C VAL A 98 0.08 7.28 -22.44
N LEU A 99 0.43 7.60 -21.19
CA LEU A 99 -0.30 7.23 -19.97
C LEU A 99 -0.65 8.47 -19.14
N TYR A 100 -1.62 8.33 -18.23
CA TYR A 100 -2.08 9.38 -17.34
C TYR A 100 -1.73 9.05 -15.89
N GLY A 101 -1.02 9.95 -15.21
CA GLY A 101 -0.51 9.74 -13.85
C GLY A 101 -1.59 9.62 -12.75
N ASP A 102 -2.85 9.90 -13.07
CA ASP A 102 -4.00 9.77 -12.17
C ASP A 102 -4.91 8.59 -12.48
N VAL A 103 -4.50 7.67 -13.36
CA VAL A 103 -5.22 6.43 -13.72
C VAL A 103 -4.44 5.21 -13.18
N PRO A 104 -4.46 4.95 -11.86
CA PRO A 104 -3.52 4.03 -11.22
C PRO A 104 -3.84 2.54 -11.40
N LEU A 105 -5.00 2.19 -11.94
CA LEU A 105 -5.49 0.80 -11.94
C LEU A 105 -5.32 0.06 -13.26
N THR A 106 -4.74 0.72 -14.27
CA THR A 106 -4.49 0.13 -15.59
C THR A 106 -3.59 -1.09 -15.45
N LYS A 107 -4.05 -2.25 -15.93
CA LYS A 107 -3.27 -3.48 -15.87
C LYS A 107 -2.20 -3.51 -16.95
N VAL A 108 -1.08 -4.14 -16.62
CA VAL A 108 0.00 -4.45 -17.59
C VAL A 108 -0.53 -5.27 -18.76
N SER A 109 -1.40 -6.26 -18.51
CA SER A 109 -2.03 -7.06 -19.56
C SER A 109 -2.87 -6.22 -20.54
N THR A 110 -3.53 -5.17 -20.05
CA THR A 110 -4.29 -4.24 -20.89
C THR A 110 -3.36 -3.41 -21.77
N LEU A 111 -2.24 -2.93 -21.22
CA LEU A 111 -1.22 -2.21 -21.99
C LEU A 111 -0.56 -3.10 -23.05
N GLN A 112 -0.23 -4.35 -22.71
CA GLN A 112 0.33 -5.32 -23.67
C GLN A 112 -0.64 -5.61 -24.82
N ARG A 113 -1.95 -5.71 -24.55
CA ARG A 113 -2.96 -5.83 -25.61
C ARG A 113 -3.01 -4.60 -26.51
N LEU A 114 -2.90 -3.40 -25.95
CA LEU A 114 -2.85 -2.17 -26.74
C LEU A 114 -1.60 -2.13 -27.63
N ILE A 115 -0.45 -2.51 -27.08
CA ILE A 115 0.81 -2.61 -27.82
C ILE A 115 0.68 -3.59 -28.99
N ALA A 116 0.15 -4.78 -28.72
CA ALA A 116 -0.06 -5.80 -29.75
C ALA A 116 -1.11 -5.42 -30.81
N ALA A 117 -2.03 -4.51 -30.48
CA ALA A 117 -3.07 -4.05 -31.41
C ALA A 117 -2.56 -2.99 -32.40
N LYS A 118 -1.40 -2.36 -32.16
CA LYS A 118 -0.90 -1.28 -33.01
C LYS A 118 -0.56 -1.80 -34.41
N PRO A 119 -1.14 -1.21 -35.48
CA PRO A 119 -0.72 -1.53 -36.83
C PRO A 119 0.65 -0.90 -37.15
N ASP A 120 1.38 -1.48 -38.09
CA ASP A 120 2.68 -0.96 -38.56
C ASP A 120 2.56 0.49 -39.05
N ASN A 121 1.55 0.79 -39.87
CA ASN A 121 1.27 2.13 -40.38
C ASN A 121 0.02 2.74 -39.70
N GLY A 122 0.19 3.12 -38.44
CA GLY A 122 -0.85 3.82 -37.70
C GLY A 122 -0.63 3.83 -36.18
N MET A 123 -1.73 3.84 -35.45
CA MET A 123 -1.73 3.95 -33.99
C MET A 123 -2.75 3.01 -33.34
N ALA A 124 -2.61 2.80 -32.03
CA ALA A 124 -3.59 2.12 -31.21
C ALA A 124 -4.16 3.05 -30.15
N LEU A 125 -5.46 2.94 -29.91
CA LEU A 125 -6.19 3.71 -28.91
C LEU A 125 -6.88 2.76 -27.93
N LEU A 126 -6.73 2.99 -26.63
CA LEU A 126 -7.48 2.26 -25.62
C LEU A 126 -8.85 2.94 -25.44
N THR A 127 -9.93 2.22 -25.74
CA THR A 127 -11.30 2.73 -25.63
C THR A 127 -12.11 1.86 -24.66
N VAL A 128 -13.15 2.44 -24.08
CA VAL A 128 -14.02 1.74 -23.12
C VAL A 128 -15.48 2.05 -23.40
N HIS A 129 -16.33 1.04 -23.34
CA HIS A 129 -17.78 1.24 -23.37
C HIS A 129 -18.25 1.53 -21.95
N LEU A 130 -18.86 2.70 -21.74
CA LEU A 130 -19.39 3.12 -20.45
C LEU A 130 -20.90 3.12 -20.47
N ALA A 131 -21.53 2.70 -19.38
CA ALA A 131 -22.96 2.90 -19.19
C ALA A 131 -23.34 4.39 -19.14
N ASN A 132 -22.43 5.24 -18.67
CA ASN A 132 -22.59 6.69 -18.67
C ASN A 132 -21.26 7.39 -19.03
N PRO A 133 -21.07 7.79 -20.31
CA PRO A 133 -19.85 8.43 -20.78
C PRO A 133 -19.77 9.94 -20.47
N ALA A 134 -20.62 10.48 -19.61
CA ALA A 134 -20.63 11.91 -19.30
C ALA A 134 -19.26 12.43 -18.85
N GLY A 135 -18.74 13.43 -19.57
CA GLY A 135 -17.44 14.05 -19.28
C GLY A 135 -16.24 13.45 -20.01
N TYR A 136 -16.42 12.37 -20.78
CA TYR A 136 -15.37 11.78 -21.63
C TYR A 136 -15.48 12.25 -23.09
N GLY A 137 -14.38 12.16 -23.83
CA GLY A 137 -14.40 12.28 -25.30
C GLY A 137 -15.06 11.06 -25.95
N ARG A 138 -15.85 11.26 -27.00
CA ARG A 138 -16.57 10.21 -27.74
C ARG A 138 -15.75 9.70 -28.90
N ILE A 139 -15.68 8.37 -29.05
CA ILE A 139 -15.01 7.74 -30.19
C ILE A 139 -15.92 7.80 -31.41
N MET A 140 -15.50 8.54 -32.43
CA MET A 140 -16.25 8.64 -33.67
C MET A 140 -15.76 7.58 -34.64
N ARG A 141 -16.70 6.80 -35.17
CA ARG A 141 -16.45 5.78 -36.20
C ARG A 141 -17.23 6.11 -37.47
N ASP A 142 -16.63 5.81 -38.62
CA ASP A 142 -17.32 5.90 -39.91
C ASP A 142 -18.23 4.68 -40.16
N SER A 143 -18.85 4.62 -41.34
CA SER A 143 -19.74 3.53 -41.74
C SER A 143 -19.04 2.17 -41.90
N SER A 144 -17.71 2.15 -42.02
CA SER A 144 -16.90 0.93 -42.05
C SER A 144 -16.53 0.43 -40.65
N GLY A 145 -16.83 1.21 -39.61
CA GLY A 145 -16.43 0.94 -38.23
C GLY A 145 -15.03 1.43 -37.88
N THR A 146 -14.37 2.15 -38.79
CA THR A 146 -13.02 2.70 -38.58
C THR A 146 -13.10 3.94 -37.69
N VAL A 147 -12.19 4.07 -36.72
CA VAL A 147 -12.09 5.28 -35.90
C VAL A 147 -11.60 6.43 -36.77
N VAL A 148 -12.32 7.55 -36.76
CA VAL A 148 -12.02 8.75 -37.57
C VAL A 148 -11.65 9.96 -36.71
N GLY A 149 -11.91 9.90 -35.41
CA GLY A 149 -11.62 11.01 -34.51
C GLY A 149 -12.22 10.80 -33.13
N ILE A 150 -11.96 11.78 -32.27
CA ILE A 150 -12.56 11.89 -30.95
C ILE A 150 -13.21 13.27 -30.86
N VAL A 151 -14.38 13.35 -30.25
CA VAL A 151 -15.04 14.63 -29.96
C VAL A 151 -15.19 14.79 -28.46
N GLU A 152 -14.62 15.86 -27.90
CA GLU A 152 -14.74 16.17 -26.48
C GLU A 152 -16.18 16.51 -26.09
N GLN A 153 -16.55 16.20 -24.85
CA GLN A 153 -17.92 16.39 -24.34
C GLN A 153 -18.46 17.82 -24.55
N LYS A 154 -17.60 18.84 -24.47
CA LYS A 154 -18.00 20.25 -24.61
C LYS A 154 -18.25 20.65 -26.07
N ASP A 155 -17.63 19.95 -27.00
CA ASP A 155 -17.68 20.22 -28.43
C ASP A 155 -18.65 19.26 -29.16
N ALA A 156 -19.14 18.23 -28.47
CA ALA A 156 -20.03 17.21 -29.00
C ALA A 156 -21.46 17.70 -29.24
N THR A 157 -22.05 17.33 -30.38
CA THR A 157 -23.50 17.51 -30.65
C THR A 157 -24.35 16.55 -29.83
N VAL A 158 -25.66 16.80 -29.76
CA VAL A 158 -26.63 15.94 -29.05
C VAL A 158 -26.56 14.50 -29.57
N GLU A 159 -26.38 14.30 -30.87
CA GLU A 159 -26.27 12.99 -31.50
C GLU A 159 -24.95 12.30 -31.15
N GLN A 160 -23.84 13.05 -31.16
CA GLN A 160 -22.52 12.51 -30.78
C GLN A 160 -22.48 12.12 -29.30
N LEU A 161 -23.21 12.83 -28.44
CA LEU A 161 -23.31 12.52 -27.01
C LEU A 161 -23.99 11.17 -26.71
N LEU A 162 -24.73 10.59 -27.68
CA LEU A 162 -25.34 9.26 -27.58
C LEU A 162 -24.34 8.11 -27.75
N VAL A 163 -23.12 8.40 -28.23
CA VAL A 163 -22.06 7.39 -28.35
C VAL A 163 -21.61 6.97 -26.95
N ASN A 164 -21.57 5.66 -26.70
CA ASN A 164 -21.16 5.09 -25.40
C ASN A 164 -19.69 4.64 -25.37
N GLU A 165 -19.02 4.59 -26.51
CA GLU A 165 -17.58 4.35 -26.58
C GLU A 165 -16.81 5.62 -26.24
N ALA A 166 -16.05 5.57 -25.16
CA ALA A 166 -15.33 6.69 -24.58
C ALA A 166 -13.81 6.54 -24.75
N ASN A 167 -13.15 7.69 -24.93
CA ASN A 167 -11.71 7.80 -24.91
C ASN A 167 -11.18 7.65 -23.47
N THR A 168 -10.19 6.78 -23.28
CA THR A 168 -9.49 6.64 -22.00
C THR A 168 -8.30 7.61 -21.86
N GLY A 169 -7.85 8.18 -22.99
CA GLY A 169 -6.63 8.98 -23.10
C GLY A 169 -5.39 8.14 -23.41
N ILE A 170 -5.39 6.84 -23.11
CA ILE A 170 -4.23 5.96 -23.33
C ILE A 170 -4.14 5.58 -24.80
N LEU A 171 -2.98 5.84 -25.41
CA LEU A 171 -2.72 5.56 -26.82
C LEU A 171 -1.26 5.19 -27.07
N LEU A 172 -1.01 4.57 -28.22
CA LEU A 172 0.31 4.18 -28.70
C LEU A 172 0.48 4.60 -30.16
N ALA A 173 1.54 5.34 -30.46
CA ALA A 173 1.88 5.78 -31.81
C ALA A 173 3.38 5.68 -32.06
N ASN A 174 3.79 5.68 -33.33
CA ASN A 174 5.20 5.86 -33.69
C ASN A 174 5.65 7.29 -33.32
N GLY A 175 6.89 7.45 -32.84
CA GLY A 175 7.43 8.73 -32.38
C GLY A 175 7.50 9.80 -33.48
N GLY A 176 7.92 9.44 -34.70
CA GLY A 176 7.98 10.39 -35.82
C GLY A 176 6.60 10.88 -36.26
N ASP A 177 5.63 9.98 -36.32
CA ASP A 177 4.23 10.31 -36.58
C ASP A 177 3.62 11.18 -35.47
N LEU A 178 3.83 10.81 -34.20
CA LEU A 178 3.33 11.53 -33.04
C LEU A 178 3.83 12.97 -33.03
N LYS A 179 5.14 13.19 -33.20
CA LYS A 179 5.74 14.53 -33.28
C LYS A 179 5.13 15.39 -34.39
N ARG A 180 4.90 14.79 -35.57
CA ARG A 180 4.28 15.49 -36.71
C ARG A 180 2.85 15.91 -36.41
N TRP A 181 2.05 15.05 -35.79
CA TRP A 181 0.67 15.40 -35.44
C TRP A 181 0.60 16.46 -34.33
N LEU A 182 1.46 16.34 -33.31
CA LEU A 182 1.54 17.30 -32.21
C LEU A 182 1.90 18.71 -32.70
N ALA A 183 2.84 18.84 -33.63
CA ALA A 183 3.26 20.12 -34.20
C ALA A 183 2.14 20.88 -34.95
N ASN A 184 1.08 20.18 -35.36
CA ASN A 184 -0.04 20.75 -36.10
C ASN A 184 -1.30 20.96 -35.25
N LEU A 185 -1.22 20.73 -33.93
CA LEU A 185 -2.34 20.97 -33.03
C LEU A 185 -2.70 22.47 -32.97
N SER A 186 -4.00 22.73 -32.86
CA SER A 186 -4.56 24.07 -32.66
C SER A 186 -5.24 24.16 -31.31
N SER A 187 -5.24 25.34 -30.70
CA SER A 187 -6.02 25.65 -29.51
C SER A 187 -7.40 26.27 -29.85
N ASP A 188 -7.82 26.24 -31.12
CA ASP A 188 -9.12 26.77 -31.57
C ASP A 188 -10.26 25.80 -31.25
N ASN A 189 -10.60 25.71 -29.96
CA ASN A 189 -11.68 24.88 -29.43
C ASN A 189 -12.31 25.56 -28.21
N ALA A 190 -13.38 24.96 -27.65
CA ALA A 190 -14.13 25.56 -26.55
C ALA A 190 -13.32 25.83 -25.27
N GLN A 191 -12.12 25.25 -25.11
CA GLN A 191 -11.27 25.46 -23.93
C GLN A 191 -10.02 26.31 -24.19
N GLY A 192 -9.64 26.54 -25.45
CA GLY A 192 -8.39 27.23 -25.73
C GLY A 192 -7.15 26.39 -25.41
N GLU A 193 -7.25 25.06 -25.45
CA GLU A 193 -6.19 24.12 -25.06
C GLU A 193 -5.76 23.24 -26.25
N TYR A 194 -4.51 22.77 -26.27
CA TYR A 194 -4.06 21.79 -27.26
C TYR A 194 -4.53 20.39 -26.84
N TYR A 195 -5.55 19.87 -27.51
CA TYR A 195 -6.10 18.55 -27.22
C TYR A 195 -5.27 17.45 -27.87
N LEU A 196 -4.78 16.51 -27.05
CA LEU A 196 -4.13 15.31 -27.58
C LEU A 196 -5.09 14.49 -28.47
N THR A 197 -6.40 14.59 -28.22
CA THR A 197 -7.43 13.84 -28.95
C THR A 197 -7.55 14.23 -30.42
N ASP A 198 -7.07 15.41 -30.81
CA ASP A 198 -7.08 15.85 -32.21
C ASP A 198 -6.07 15.09 -33.09
N ILE A 199 -5.04 14.45 -32.51
CA ILE A 199 -4.10 13.63 -33.29
C ILE A 199 -4.79 12.41 -33.93
N ILE A 200 -5.93 11.98 -33.38
CA ILE A 200 -6.70 10.85 -33.92
C ILE A 200 -7.28 11.23 -35.29
N ALA A 201 -7.82 12.44 -35.41
CA ALA A 201 -8.31 12.94 -36.69
C ALA A 201 -7.14 13.19 -37.67
N ALA A 202 -6.01 13.72 -37.19
CA ALA A 202 -4.81 13.91 -38.01
C ALA A 202 -4.27 12.58 -38.58
N CYS A 203 -4.19 11.54 -37.75
CA CYS A 203 -3.81 10.19 -38.15
C CYS A 203 -4.73 9.64 -39.26
N HIS A 204 -6.05 9.77 -39.07
CA HIS A 204 -7.02 9.34 -40.07
C HIS A 204 -6.91 10.12 -41.39
N GLN A 205 -6.68 11.44 -41.34
CA GLN A 205 -6.51 12.28 -42.54
C GLN A 205 -5.28 11.91 -43.38
N GLU A 206 -4.25 11.36 -42.75
CA GLU A 206 -3.07 10.81 -43.44
C GLU A 206 -3.32 9.39 -44.02
N GLY A 207 -4.53 8.85 -43.89
CA GLY A 207 -4.89 7.50 -44.36
C GLY A 207 -4.29 6.37 -43.53
N LYS A 208 -3.87 6.66 -42.30
CA LYS A 208 -3.31 5.66 -41.37
C LYS A 208 -4.42 4.97 -40.58
N LEU A 209 -4.13 3.75 -40.13
CA LEU A 209 -5.10 2.91 -39.41
C LEU A 209 -5.08 3.22 -37.90
N ILE A 210 -6.26 3.25 -37.29
CA ILE A 210 -6.43 3.46 -35.86
C ILE A 210 -7.08 2.21 -35.27
N ALA A 211 -6.25 1.35 -34.67
CA ALA A 211 -6.73 0.16 -33.99
C ALA A 211 -7.25 0.52 -32.59
N THR A 212 -8.18 -0.28 -32.06
CA THR A 212 -8.67 -0.12 -30.69
C THR A 212 -8.45 -1.36 -29.85
N ALA A 213 -8.10 -1.15 -28.59
CA ALA A 213 -8.09 -2.18 -27.55
C ALA A 213 -9.01 -1.77 -26.41
N HIS A 214 -9.39 -2.73 -25.55
CA HIS A 214 -10.29 -2.50 -24.42
C HIS A 214 -9.71 -3.03 -23.09
N PRO A 215 -9.97 -2.35 -21.97
CA PRO A 215 -9.66 -2.88 -20.63
C PRO A 215 -10.58 -4.07 -20.28
N ASP A 216 -10.23 -4.86 -19.26
CA ASP A 216 -11.14 -5.93 -18.80
C ASP A 216 -12.34 -5.34 -18.02
N SER A 217 -12.20 -4.13 -17.50
CA SER A 217 -13.22 -3.44 -16.71
C SER A 217 -13.07 -1.92 -16.78
N GLU A 218 -14.18 -1.18 -16.59
CA GLU A 218 -14.20 0.29 -16.64
C GLU A 218 -13.21 0.91 -15.63
N ILE A 219 -13.13 0.34 -14.44
CA ILE A 219 -12.33 0.85 -13.32
C ILE A 219 -10.81 0.86 -13.59
N GLU A 220 -10.32 0.10 -14.57
CA GLU A 220 -8.89 0.10 -14.96
C GLU A 220 -8.45 1.39 -15.62
N VAL A 221 -9.39 2.12 -16.21
CA VAL A 221 -9.14 3.33 -17.00
C VAL A 221 -9.77 4.57 -16.37
N GLU A 222 -10.34 4.43 -15.17
CA GLU A 222 -10.83 5.56 -14.38
C GLU A 222 -9.68 6.32 -13.71
N GLY A 223 -9.76 7.65 -13.79
CA GLY A 223 -8.89 8.55 -13.03
C GLY A 223 -9.61 9.21 -11.87
N ALA A 224 -8.85 9.67 -10.86
CA ALA A 224 -9.42 10.40 -9.73
C ALA A 224 -9.18 11.91 -9.83
N ASN A 225 -10.25 12.67 -10.05
CA ASN A 225 -10.25 14.13 -10.02
C ASN A 225 -10.72 14.71 -8.69
N ASN A 226 -11.38 13.92 -7.85
CA ASN A 226 -11.83 14.28 -6.52
C ASN A 226 -11.69 13.09 -5.55
N ARG A 227 -11.93 13.33 -4.26
CA ARG A 227 -11.76 12.31 -3.21
C ARG A 227 -12.80 11.18 -3.24
N VAL A 228 -13.97 11.41 -3.83
CA VAL A 228 -14.98 10.35 -4.00
C VAL A 228 -14.50 9.34 -5.03
N GLN A 229 -14.00 9.82 -6.17
CA GLN A 229 -13.38 8.96 -7.18
C GLN A 229 -12.14 8.25 -6.64
N LEU A 230 -11.28 8.94 -5.90
CA LEU A 230 -10.12 8.32 -5.25
C LEU A 230 -10.53 7.17 -4.31
N ALA A 231 -11.59 7.35 -3.53
CA ALA A 231 -12.12 6.29 -2.66
C ALA A 231 -12.69 5.11 -3.48
N GLY A 232 -13.28 5.37 -4.65
CA GLY A 232 -13.69 4.33 -5.60
C GLY A 232 -12.50 3.50 -6.09
N LEU A 233 -11.43 4.16 -6.56
CA LEU A 233 -10.20 3.50 -6.98
C LEU A 233 -9.56 2.69 -5.85
N GLU A 234 -9.57 3.23 -4.63
CA GLU A 234 -9.10 2.54 -3.43
C GLU A 234 -9.85 1.23 -3.21
N ARG A 235 -11.18 1.24 -3.21
CA ARG A 235 -11.97 0.01 -3.01
C ARG A 235 -11.77 -1.00 -4.13
N ALA A 236 -11.69 -0.55 -5.37
CA ALA A 236 -11.43 -1.43 -6.51
C ALA A 236 -10.04 -2.10 -6.41
N TYR A 237 -9.02 -1.37 -5.98
CA TYR A 237 -7.70 -1.92 -5.73
C TYR A 237 -7.72 -2.96 -4.61
N GLN A 238 -8.40 -2.66 -3.49
CA GLN A 238 -8.49 -3.59 -2.36
C GLN A 238 -9.19 -4.89 -2.75
N ILE A 239 -10.29 -4.83 -3.51
CA ILE A 239 -10.99 -6.02 -4.02
C ILE A 239 -10.04 -6.86 -4.88
N ARG A 240 -9.31 -6.24 -5.81
CA ARG A 240 -8.33 -6.94 -6.67
C ARG A 240 -7.26 -7.65 -5.83
N LYS A 241 -6.78 -7.03 -4.76
CA LYS A 241 -5.79 -7.63 -3.85
C LYS A 241 -6.38 -8.76 -3.01
N ALA A 242 -7.61 -8.59 -2.51
CA ALA A 242 -8.33 -9.63 -1.78
C ALA A 242 -8.55 -10.88 -2.64
N GLU A 243 -8.99 -10.70 -3.89
CA GLU A 243 -9.13 -11.78 -4.87
C GLU A 243 -7.81 -12.50 -5.11
N ALA A 244 -6.72 -11.76 -5.32
CA ALA A 244 -5.39 -12.35 -5.51
C ALA A 244 -4.94 -13.20 -4.31
N LEU A 245 -5.21 -12.75 -3.07
CA LEU A 245 -4.91 -13.54 -1.86
C LEU A 245 -5.78 -14.79 -1.76
N MET A 246 -7.06 -14.72 -2.13
CA MET A 246 -7.94 -15.88 -2.12
C MET A 246 -7.50 -16.94 -3.14
N ILE A 247 -7.10 -16.51 -4.35
CA ILE A 247 -6.51 -17.39 -5.37
C ILE A 247 -5.20 -18.01 -4.87
N ALA A 248 -4.41 -17.27 -4.09
CA ALA A 248 -3.15 -17.76 -3.52
C ALA A 248 -3.32 -18.74 -2.34
N GLY A 249 -4.54 -18.91 -1.80
CA GLY A 249 -4.83 -19.92 -0.77
C GLY A 249 -5.38 -19.37 0.56
N ALA A 250 -5.62 -18.06 0.67
CA ALA A 250 -6.21 -17.49 1.88
C ALA A 250 -7.75 -17.58 1.89
N SER A 251 -8.31 -17.94 3.04
CA SER A 251 -9.74 -17.80 3.34
C SER A 251 -10.01 -16.46 4.01
N LEU A 252 -10.54 -15.50 3.25
CA LEU A 252 -11.00 -14.22 3.78
C LEU A 252 -12.44 -14.34 4.27
N ARG A 253 -12.72 -13.95 5.53
CA ARG A 253 -14.09 -13.95 6.07
C ARG A 253 -14.99 -12.92 5.39
N ASP A 254 -14.41 -11.81 4.94
CA ASP A 254 -15.08 -10.82 4.11
C ASP A 254 -14.04 -10.07 3.26
N PRO A 255 -13.98 -10.31 1.94
CA PRO A 255 -13.00 -9.67 1.07
C PRO A 255 -13.19 -8.15 0.95
N ASN A 256 -14.36 -7.61 1.32
CA ASN A 256 -14.61 -6.16 1.31
C ASN A 256 -14.14 -5.45 2.57
N ARG A 257 -13.72 -6.20 3.60
CA ARG A 257 -13.29 -5.68 4.90
C ARG A 257 -11.86 -6.10 5.21
N ILE A 258 -10.99 -6.01 4.23
CA ILE A 258 -9.55 -6.02 4.46
C ILE A 258 -8.90 -4.87 3.67
N ASP A 259 -7.76 -4.41 4.17
CA ASP A 259 -6.99 -3.36 3.52
C ASP A 259 -5.52 -3.79 3.42
N ILE A 260 -4.99 -3.81 2.20
CA ILE A 260 -3.60 -4.16 1.88
C ILE A 260 -2.91 -2.90 1.36
N ARG A 261 -1.88 -2.45 2.07
CA ARG A 261 -1.12 -1.22 1.86
C ARG A 261 0.36 -1.53 1.78
N GLY A 262 0.71 -2.34 0.78
CA GLY A 262 2.05 -2.90 0.61
C GLY A 262 2.00 -4.27 -0.06
N HIS A 263 2.86 -5.17 0.38
CA HIS A 263 2.95 -6.55 -0.09
C HIS A 263 2.52 -7.53 1.02
N VAL A 264 1.66 -8.46 0.65
CA VAL A 264 1.23 -9.56 1.53
C VAL A 264 1.44 -10.86 0.79
N SER A 265 2.17 -11.78 1.42
CA SER A 265 2.30 -13.16 0.96
C SER A 265 1.58 -14.09 1.94
N VAL A 266 0.95 -15.13 1.42
CA VAL A 266 0.20 -16.13 2.20
C VAL A 266 0.62 -17.53 1.80
N GLY A 267 0.74 -18.41 2.79
CA GLY A 267 0.80 -19.85 2.62
C GLY A 267 -0.58 -20.47 2.43
N GLN A 268 -0.67 -21.79 2.59
CA GLN A 268 -1.91 -22.56 2.46
C GLN A 268 -2.77 -22.51 3.72
N GLU A 269 -4.09 -22.63 3.57
CA GLU A 269 -5.03 -22.74 4.71
C GLU A 269 -4.95 -21.56 5.70
N VAL A 270 -4.56 -20.38 5.21
CA VAL A 270 -4.54 -19.15 6.02
C VAL A 270 -5.96 -18.64 6.17
N VAL A 271 -6.36 -18.28 7.40
CA VAL A 271 -7.67 -17.68 7.67
C VAL A 271 -7.49 -16.25 8.14
N ILE A 272 -8.15 -15.30 7.46
CA ILE A 272 -8.13 -13.88 7.82
C ILE A 272 -9.56 -13.41 8.07
N ASP A 273 -9.80 -12.93 9.28
CA ASP A 273 -11.06 -12.36 9.70
C ASP A 273 -11.19 -10.88 9.30
N VAL A 274 -12.32 -10.28 9.65
CA VAL A 274 -12.77 -8.98 9.16
C VAL A 274 -11.94 -7.82 9.72
N ASN A 275 -11.92 -6.72 8.97
CA ASN A 275 -11.28 -5.44 9.29
C ASN A 275 -9.77 -5.53 9.54
N CYS A 276 -9.09 -6.52 8.95
CA CYS A 276 -7.63 -6.61 9.04
C CYS A 276 -6.95 -5.60 8.10
N ILE A 277 -5.89 -4.95 8.60
CA ILE A 277 -5.07 -4.01 7.82
C ILE A 277 -3.64 -4.54 7.76
N PHE A 278 -3.10 -4.64 6.55
CA PHE A 278 -1.73 -5.09 6.27
C PHE A 278 -0.93 -3.95 5.65
N GLU A 279 0.20 -3.60 6.25
CA GLU A 279 1.04 -2.48 5.81
C GLU A 279 2.50 -2.90 5.58
N GLY A 280 3.15 -2.33 4.56
CA GLY A 280 4.53 -2.69 4.23
C GLY A 280 4.63 -4.14 3.75
N ASN A 281 5.59 -4.90 4.27
CA ASN A 281 5.77 -6.33 3.88
C ASN A 281 5.26 -7.26 4.99
N VAL A 282 4.27 -8.09 4.69
CA VAL A 282 3.73 -9.06 5.65
C VAL A 282 3.75 -10.46 5.03
N ASP A 283 4.40 -11.40 5.71
CA ASP A 283 4.47 -12.79 5.29
C ASP A 283 3.72 -13.67 6.28
N ILE A 284 2.73 -14.44 5.78
CA ILE A 284 1.87 -15.29 6.61
C ILE A 284 2.02 -16.72 6.15
N ALA A 285 2.61 -17.57 6.99
CA ALA A 285 2.86 -18.97 6.67
C ALA A 285 1.59 -19.85 6.83
N ASP A 286 1.70 -21.11 6.40
CA ASP A 286 0.57 -22.04 6.33
C ASP A 286 -0.21 -22.17 7.65
N ASN A 287 -1.51 -22.40 7.55
CA ASN A 287 -2.42 -22.67 8.67
C ASN A 287 -2.49 -21.56 9.74
N ALA A 288 -1.93 -20.37 9.47
CA ALA A 288 -2.03 -19.25 10.40
C ALA A 288 -3.46 -18.68 10.41
N THR A 289 -3.90 -18.20 11.58
CA THR A 289 -5.20 -17.54 11.75
C THR A 289 -4.99 -16.11 12.23
N ILE A 290 -5.62 -15.17 11.52
CA ILE A 290 -5.64 -13.75 11.86
C ILE A 290 -7.07 -13.36 12.24
N GLY A 291 -7.29 -13.03 13.51
CA GLY A 291 -8.57 -12.60 14.06
C GLY A 291 -8.92 -11.16 13.70
N ALA A 292 -10.17 -10.77 13.97
CA ALA A 292 -10.72 -9.49 13.50
C ALA A 292 -9.97 -8.26 14.04
N ASN A 293 -9.99 -7.18 13.25
CA ASN A 293 -9.42 -5.87 13.60
C ASN A 293 -7.91 -5.89 13.90
N CYS A 294 -7.16 -6.86 13.36
CA CYS A 294 -5.71 -6.89 13.51
C CYS A 294 -5.03 -5.90 12.55
N ILE A 295 -3.92 -5.32 13.00
CA ILE A 295 -3.06 -4.49 12.15
C ILE A 295 -1.66 -5.11 12.14
N LEU A 296 -1.21 -5.55 10.97
CA LEU A 296 0.08 -6.20 10.76
C LEU A 296 0.95 -5.35 9.85
N LYS A 297 2.17 -5.03 10.30
CA LYS A 297 3.09 -4.17 9.55
C LYS A 297 4.52 -4.68 9.59
N ASN A 298 5.13 -4.89 8.42
CA ASN A 298 6.54 -5.30 8.34
C ASN A 298 6.86 -6.49 9.26
N CYS A 299 6.08 -7.57 9.17
CA CYS A 299 6.18 -8.69 10.11
C CYS A 299 6.00 -10.04 9.42
N THR A 300 6.46 -11.09 10.11
CA THR A 300 6.33 -12.48 9.67
C THR A 300 5.51 -13.24 10.69
N ILE A 301 4.52 -13.98 10.21
CA ILE A 301 3.63 -14.83 11.01
C ILE A 301 3.92 -16.30 10.67
N GLY A 302 4.39 -17.04 11.66
CA GLY A 302 4.81 -18.43 11.52
C GLY A 302 3.65 -19.40 11.30
N LYS A 303 3.99 -20.60 10.85
CA LYS A 303 3.02 -21.65 10.53
C LYS A 303 2.17 -21.99 11.76
N GLY A 304 0.85 -22.08 11.57
CA GLY A 304 -0.10 -22.40 12.63
C GLY A 304 -0.19 -21.36 13.76
N ALA A 305 0.38 -20.17 13.59
CA ALA A 305 0.26 -19.11 14.59
C ALA A 305 -1.17 -18.56 14.66
N ASP A 306 -1.61 -18.18 15.86
CA ASP A 306 -2.95 -17.65 16.14
C ASP A 306 -2.85 -16.20 16.63
N ILE A 307 -3.17 -15.25 15.75
CA ILE A 307 -3.22 -13.82 16.06
C ILE A 307 -4.65 -13.46 16.42
N LYS A 308 -4.92 -13.25 17.70
CA LYS A 308 -6.27 -13.03 18.23
C LYS A 308 -6.74 -11.59 18.01
N PRO A 309 -8.07 -11.34 18.05
CA PRO A 309 -8.64 -10.05 17.66
C PRO A 309 -8.05 -8.81 18.35
N ASN A 310 -8.09 -7.68 17.64
CA ASN A 310 -7.61 -6.37 18.10
C ASN A 310 -6.13 -6.37 18.51
N THR A 311 -5.31 -7.17 17.82
CA THR A 311 -3.86 -7.25 18.03
C THR A 311 -3.11 -6.43 16.99
N MET A 312 -2.08 -5.70 17.44
CA MET A 312 -1.26 -4.85 16.57
C MET A 312 0.20 -5.33 16.59
N ILE A 313 0.75 -5.66 15.42
CA ILE A 313 2.09 -6.20 15.25
C ILE A 313 2.86 -5.35 14.26
N GLU A 314 4.05 -4.91 14.65
CA GLU A 314 4.92 -4.08 13.81
C GLU A 314 6.38 -4.50 13.96
N GLY A 315 7.06 -4.83 12.84
CA GLY A 315 8.51 -5.06 12.84
C GLY A 315 8.93 -6.29 13.66
N ALA A 316 8.14 -7.36 13.64
CA ALA A 316 8.29 -8.51 14.53
C ALA A 316 8.18 -9.85 13.81
N ILE A 317 8.72 -10.88 14.44
CA ILE A 317 8.65 -12.27 13.97
C ILE A 317 7.84 -13.06 15.00
N ILE A 318 6.73 -13.66 14.56
CA ILE A 318 5.90 -14.53 15.37
C ILE A 318 6.17 -15.97 14.96
N GLY A 319 6.66 -16.78 15.90
CA GLY A 319 7.07 -18.15 15.65
C GLY A 319 5.92 -19.10 15.35
N GLU A 320 6.29 -20.31 14.92
CA GLU A 320 5.36 -21.42 14.66
C GLU A 320 4.50 -21.73 15.90
N LEU A 321 3.20 -21.97 15.70
CA LEU A 321 2.25 -22.30 16.78
C LEU A 321 2.13 -21.25 17.91
N ALA A 322 2.77 -20.08 17.77
CA ALA A 322 2.67 -19.02 18.77
C ALA A 322 1.27 -18.41 18.79
N SER A 323 0.84 -17.89 19.94
CA SER A 323 -0.46 -17.21 20.07
C SER A 323 -0.29 -15.82 20.66
N VAL A 324 -0.94 -14.84 20.04
CA VAL A 324 -0.77 -13.41 20.36
C VAL A 324 -2.13 -12.73 20.53
N GLY A 325 -2.33 -12.09 21.67
CA GLY A 325 -3.53 -11.32 21.99
C GLY A 325 -4.64 -12.13 22.67
N PRO A 326 -5.90 -11.65 22.63
CA PRO A 326 -6.35 -10.42 21.96
C PRO A 326 -5.79 -9.16 22.63
N PHE A 327 -5.86 -7.99 21.99
CA PHE A 327 -5.38 -6.71 22.56
C PHE A 327 -3.89 -6.65 22.92
N ALA A 328 -3.05 -7.43 22.23
CA ALA A 328 -1.59 -7.35 22.38
C ALA A 328 -1.02 -6.26 21.46
N ARG A 329 0.08 -5.63 21.90
CA ARG A 329 0.85 -4.67 21.10
C ARG A 329 2.30 -5.15 20.97
N ILE A 330 2.65 -5.66 19.79
CA ILE A 330 3.98 -6.18 19.50
C ILE A 330 4.75 -5.17 18.64
N ARG A 331 5.83 -4.61 19.17
CA ARG A 331 6.61 -3.52 18.57
C ARG A 331 7.92 -4.02 17.95
N PRO A 332 8.61 -3.17 17.16
CA PRO A 332 9.79 -3.58 16.41
C PRO A 332 10.89 -4.24 17.24
N GLY A 333 11.55 -5.22 16.61
CA GLY A 333 12.62 -6.03 17.21
C GLY A 333 12.12 -7.10 18.18
N THR A 334 10.81 -7.38 18.21
CA THR A 334 10.26 -8.47 19.02
C THR A 334 10.28 -9.77 18.23
N GLU A 335 10.66 -10.84 18.90
CA GLU A 335 10.63 -12.20 18.37
C GLU A 335 9.92 -13.11 19.37
N LEU A 336 8.88 -13.81 18.92
CA LEU A 336 8.27 -14.91 19.65
C LEU A 336 8.78 -16.21 19.04
N LYS A 337 9.34 -17.10 19.86
CA LYS A 337 9.72 -18.44 19.42
C LYS A 337 8.48 -19.34 19.33
N ARG A 338 8.72 -20.60 18.94
CA ARG A 338 7.68 -21.61 18.77
C ARG A 338 6.81 -21.74 20.03
N ASP A 339 5.49 -21.85 19.85
CA ASP A 339 4.51 -22.05 20.95
C ASP A 339 4.56 -20.98 22.07
N ALA A 340 5.21 -19.84 21.83
CA ALA A 340 5.21 -18.74 22.79
C ALA A 340 3.82 -18.08 22.86
N HIS A 341 3.42 -17.66 24.06
CA HIS A 341 2.11 -17.07 24.30
C HIS A 341 2.21 -15.63 24.82
N VAL A 342 1.55 -14.72 24.12
CA VAL A 342 1.30 -13.37 24.58
C VAL A 342 -0.21 -13.16 24.66
N GLY A 343 -0.73 -12.84 25.84
CA GLY A 343 -2.16 -12.61 26.02
C GLY A 343 -2.53 -11.13 26.01
N ASN A 344 -3.59 -10.77 26.74
CA ASN A 344 -4.21 -9.46 26.60
C ASN A 344 -3.51 -8.33 27.35
N PHE A 345 -3.49 -7.15 26.72
CA PHE A 345 -2.87 -5.93 27.24
C PHE A 345 -1.39 -6.13 27.58
N VAL A 346 -0.69 -6.91 26.75
CA VAL A 346 0.75 -7.09 26.83
C VAL A 346 1.40 -6.29 25.71
N GLU A 347 2.38 -5.48 26.08
CA GLU A 347 3.24 -4.74 25.15
C GLU A 347 4.65 -5.35 25.15
N MET A 348 5.19 -5.63 23.97
CA MET A 348 6.56 -6.11 23.80
C MET A 348 7.33 -5.22 22.83
N LYS A 349 8.62 -4.99 23.10
CA LYS A 349 9.52 -4.22 22.23
C LYS A 349 10.96 -4.70 22.38
N LYS A 350 11.66 -5.00 21.28
CA LYS A 350 13.05 -5.45 21.33
C LYS A 350 13.24 -6.62 22.31
N THR A 351 12.31 -7.58 22.27
CA THR A 351 12.25 -8.67 23.24
C THR A 351 12.18 -10.00 22.53
N CYS A 352 12.98 -10.97 22.96
CA CYS A 352 12.87 -12.36 22.54
C CYS A 352 12.11 -13.15 23.62
N LEU A 353 10.98 -13.75 23.27
CA LEU A 353 10.21 -14.66 24.12
C LEU A 353 10.44 -16.10 23.68
N GLY A 354 11.10 -16.88 24.53
CA GLY A 354 11.54 -18.24 24.27
C GLY A 354 10.41 -19.23 24.01
N GLU A 355 10.78 -20.43 23.55
CA GLU A 355 9.83 -21.48 23.18
C GLU A 355 8.92 -21.85 24.37
N GLY A 356 7.61 -21.91 24.14
CA GLY A 356 6.61 -22.22 25.17
C GLY A 356 6.49 -21.20 26.31
N ALA A 357 7.27 -20.11 26.28
CA ALA A 357 7.23 -19.07 27.32
C ALA A 357 5.95 -18.22 27.22
N LYS A 358 5.48 -17.72 28.36
CA LYS A 358 4.14 -17.10 28.47
C LYS A 358 4.19 -15.75 29.15
N ALA A 359 3.59 -14.74 28.52
CA ALA A 359 3.26 -13.45 29.11
C ALA A 359 1.77 -13.19 28.89
N GLY A 360 0.93 -13.63 29.84
CA GLY A 360 -0.51 -13.72 29.58
C GLY A 360 -1.27 -12.40 29.70
N HIS A 361 -0.85 -11.47 30.55
CA HIS A 361 -1.72 -10.35 30.91
C HIS A 361 -0.95 -9.10 31.35
N LEU A 362 -1.44 -7.92 30.94
CA LEU A 362 -1.13 -6.62 31.58
C LEU A 362 0.36 -6.37 31.83
N SER A 363 1.23 -6.70 30.88
CA SER A 363 2.68 -6.67 31.07
C SER A 363 3.38 -5.82 30.03
N TYR A 364 4.51 -5.21 30.41
CA TYR A 364 5.42 -4.54 29.48
C TYR A 364 6.79 -5.23 29.53
N LEU A 365 7.24 -5.72 28.38
CA LEU A 365 8.50 -6.42 28.21
C LEU A 365 9.32 -5.73 27.11
N GLY A 366 10.20 -4.84 27.53
CA GLY A 366 11.05 -4.02 26.67
C GLY A 366 12.52 -4.31 26.86
N ASP A 367 13.26 -4.48 25.76
CA ASP A 367 14.70 -4.73 25.76
C ASP A 367 15.04 -5.99 26.63
N ALA A 368 14.38 -7.13 26.37
CA ALA A 368 14.51 -8.33 27.20
C ALA A 368 14.80 -9.63 26.42
N GLU A 369 15.45 -10.57 27.09
CA GLU A 369 15.70 -11.93 26.60
C GLU A 369 15.09 -12.91 27.60
N ILE A 370 14.08 -13.67 27.17
CA ILE A 370 13.29 -14.53 28.04
C ILE A 370 13.42 -15.97 27.55
N GLY A 371 13.92 -16.85 28.42
CA GLY A 371 14.19 -18.25 28.12
C GLY A 371 12.93 -19.08 27.87
N ALA A 372 13.14 -20.29 27.36
CA ALA A 372 12.07 -21.24 27.07
C ALA A 372 11.28 -21.59 28.34
N ASN A 373 9.97 -21.80 28.20
CA ASN A 373 9.04 -22.20 29.26
C ASN A 373 8.97 -21.25 30.48
N ALA A 374 9.54 -20.05 30.40
CA ALA A 374 9.40 -19.05 31.45
C ALA A 374 7.94 -18.55 31.54
N ASN A 375 7.50 -18.23 32.75
CA ASN A 375 6.16 -17.71 33.01
C ASN A 375 6.24 -16.30 33.59
N ILE A 376 5.70 -15.34 32.85
CA ILE A 376 5.61 -13.94 33.23
C ILE A 376 4.22 -13.68 33.81
N GLY A 377 4.18 -13.53 35.14
CA GLY A 377 2.97 -13.20 35.87
C GLY A 377 2.37 -11.86 35.45
N ALA A 378 1.05 -11.75 35.58
CA ALA A 378 0.30 -10.56 35.18
C ALA A 378 0.83 -9.29 35.87
N GLY A 379 0.88 -8.16 35.17
CA GLY A 379 1.35 -6.90 35.76
C GLY A 379 2.87 -6.76 35.82
N THR A 380 3.63 -7.68 35.22
CA THR A 380 5.09 -7.61 35.23
C THR A 380 5.60 -6.52 34.30
N ILE A 381 6.58 -5.74 34.78
CA ILE A 381 7.18 -4.64 34.03
C ILE A 381 8.70 -4.78 34.05
N THR A 382 9.32 -4.79 32.87
CA THR A 382 10.77 -4.57 32.74
C THR A 382 11.05 -3.06 32.76
N CYS A 383 11.64 -2.55 33.84
CA CYS A 383 12.05 -1.15 33.95
C CYS A 383 13.37 -0.95 33.19
N ASN A 384 13.27 -0.79 31.87
CA ASN A 384 14.41 -0.76 30.95
C ASN A 384 14.97 0.64 30.66
N TYR A 385 14.48 1.70 31.31
CA TYR A 385 14.88 3.08 31.05
C TYR A 385 15.09 3.85 32.36
N ASP A 386 16.23 4.52 32.49
CA ASP A 386 16.63 5.26 33.70
C ASP A 386 16.39 6.78 33.61
N GLY A 387 15.89 7.26 32.48
CA GLY A 387 15.78 8.69 32.16
C GLY A 387 16.72 9.15 31.05
N VAL A 388 17.74 8.37 30.72
CA VAL A 388 18.73 8.65 29.66
C VAL A 388 19.07 7.40 28.86
N ASN A 389 19.43 6.31 29.52
CA ASN A 389 19.93 5.07 28.92
C ASN A 389 18.90 3.94 28.99
N LYS A 390 19.13 2.93 28.16
CA LYS A 390 18.38 1.68 28.18
C LYS A 390 19.26 0.51 28.59
N ALA A 391 18.68 -0.42 29.34
CA ALA A 391 19.37 -1.62 29.80
C ALA A 391 18.53 -2.87 29.55
N LYS A 392 19.22 -4.03 29.45
CA LYS A 392 18.58 -5.32 29.18
C LYS A 392 18.09 -6.02 30.44
N THR A 393 16.97 -6.73 30.33
CA THR A 393 16.54 -7.74 31.32
C THR A 393 16.73 -9.13 30.75
N ILE A 394 17.37 -10.04 31.49
CA ILE A 394 17.58 -11.44 31.07
C ILE A 394 16.81 -12.34 32.04
N ILE A 395 16.02 -13.26 31.52
CA ILE A 395 15.22 -14.21 32.29
C ILE A 395 15.53 -15.62 31.76
N GLY A 396 16.01 -16.50 32.65
CA GLY A 396 16.40 -17.87 32.31
C GLY A 396 15.23 -18.77 31.95
N ALA A 397 15.55 -19.96 31.44
CA ALA A 397 14.55 -20.97 31.09
C ALA A 397 13.76 -21.42 32.33
N GLY A 398 12.46 -21.69 32.18
CA GLY A 398 11.59 -22.19 33.24
C GLY A 398 11.38 -21.24 34.43
N ALA A 399 11.94 -20.01 34.39
CA ALA A 399 11.80 -19.05 35.47
C ALA A 399 10.32 -18.65 35.68
N PHE A 400 9.93 -18.46 36.93
CA PHE A 400 8.60 -18.00 37.31
C PHE A 400 8.67 -16.59 37.87
N ILE A 401 8.11 -15.63 37.13
CA ILE A 401 8.01 -14.24 37.59
C ILE A 401 6.64 -14.02 38.20
N GLY A 402 6.59 -13.77 39.51
CA GLY A 402 5.35 -13.50 40.22
C GLY A 402 4.64 -12.25 39.69
N SER A 403 3.31 -12.22 39.77
CA SER A 403 2.50 -11.08 39.33
C SER A 403 2.92 -9.75 39.96
N ASN A 404 2.75 -8.65 39.23
CA ASN A 404 3.14 -7.30 39.62
C ASN A 404 4.63 -7.19 40.03
N THR A 405 5.52 -7.96 39.38
CA THR A 405 6.97 -7.81 39.59
C THR A 405 7.51 -6.66 38.75
N SER A 406 8.36 -5.84 39.35
CA SER A 406 9.16 -4.83 38.64
C SER A 406 10.60 -5.32 38.53
N LEU A 407 11.09 -5.51 37.31
CA LEU A 407 12.46 -5.95 37.01
C LEU A 407 13.29 -4.73 36.60
N VAL A 408 14.16 -4.25 37.49
CA VAL A 408 14.97 -3.04 37.25
C VAL A 408 16.23 -3.42 36.49
N ALA A 409 16.25 -3.11 35.19
CA ALA A 409 17.38 -3.42 34.33
C ALA A 409 18.59 -2.51 34.61
N PRO A 410 19.84 -2.99 34.43
CA PRO A 410 20.21 -4.33 34.00
C PRO A 410 20.03 -5.36 35.13
N VAL A 411 19.39 -6.48 34.82
CA VAL A 411 19.18 -7.58 35.79
C VAL A 411 19.07 -8.94 35.09
N VAL A 412 19.60 -9.96 35.74
CA VAL A 412 19.51 -11.37 35.31
C VAL A 412 18.71 -12.17 36.33
N ILE A 413 17.71 -12.90 35.86
CA ILE A 413 16.96 -13.89 36.64
C ILE A 413 17.38 -15.26 36.13
N GLY A 414 17.95 -16.09 36.99
CA GLY A 414 18.50 -17.40 36.65
C GLY A 414 17.46 -18.40 36.12
N GLU A 415 17.97 -19.52 35.61
CA GLU A 415 17.17 -20.67 35.20
C GLU A 415 16.37 -21.21 36.39
N MET A 416 15.09 -21.53 36.16
CA MET A 416 14.17 -22.09 37.16
C MET A 416 14.05 -21.24 38.45
N ALA A 417 14.50 -19.99 38.42
CA ALA A 417 14.37 -19.06 39.53
C ALA A 417 12.90 -18.61 39.69
N THR A 418 12.55 -18.18 40.90
CA THR A 418 11.20 -17.74 41.24
C THR A 418 11.25 -16.33 41.85
N THR A 419 10.40 -15.41 41.38
CA THR A 419 10.16 -14.14 42.07
C THR A 419 8.83 -14.17 42.82
N GLY A 420 8.83 -13.64 44.04
CA GLY A 420 7.59 -13.44 44.78
C GLY A 420 6.73 -12.36 44.13
N ALA A 421 5.41 -12.54 44.10
CA ALA A 421 4.50 -11.52 43.58
C ALA A 421 4.63 -10.16 44.32
N GLY A 422 4.60 -9.07 43.55
CA GLY A 422 4.77 -7.70 44.04
C GLY A 422 6.22 -7.33 44.36
N SER A 423 7.21 -8.12 43.92
CA SER A 423 8.61 -7.83 44.21
C SER A 423 9.19 -6.78 43.27
N VAL A 424 10.09 -5.94 43.80
CA VAL A 424 10.96 -5.08 42.99
C VAL A 424 12.35 -5.70 42.99
N ILE A 425 12.77 -6.24 41.85
CA ILE A 425 14.04 -6.94 41.70
C ILE A 425 15.08 -5.96 41.13
N VAL A 426 16.12 -5.68 41.92
CA VAL A 426 17.19 -4.71 41.60
C VAL A 426 18.59 -5.33 41.57
N LYS A 427 18.67 -6.66 41.78
CA LYS A 427 19.90 -7.45 41.76
C LYS A 427 19.61 -8.77 41.05
N ASN A 428 20.66 -9.39 40.54
CA ASN A 428 20.55 -10.71 39.94
C ASN A 428 19.97 -11.71 40.94
N VAL A 429 19.25 -12.70 40.41
CA VAL A 429 18.71 -13.85 41.13
C VAL A 429 19.37 -15.08 40.53
N ASP A 430 19.98 -15.90 41.37
CA ASP A 430 20.72 -17.07 40.91
C ASP A 430 19.76 -18.20 40.46
N ASP A 431 20.29 -19.21 39.79
CA ASP A 431 19.51 -20.35 39.33
C ASP A 431 18.81 -21.06 40.49
N HIS A 432 17.56 -21.49 40.27
CA HIS A 432 16.70 -22.17 41.25
C HIS A 432 16.40 -21.36 42.53
N GLU A 433 16.79 -20.08 42.60
CA GLU A 433 16.61 -19.25 43.79
C GLU A 433 15.20 -18.63 43.85
N LEU A 434 14.68 -18.46 45.07
CA LEU A 434 13.52 -17.62 45.34
C LEU A 434 13.95 -16.22 45.76
N SER A 435 13.59 -15.20 44.99
CA SER A 435 13.78 -13.79 45.36
C SER A 435 12.46 -13.11 45.74
N VAL A 436 12.40 -12.52 46.92
CA VAL A 436 11.21 -11.82 47.43
C VAL A 436 11.60 -10.45 47.96
N ALA A 437 11.08 -9.40 47.33
CA ALA A 437 11.35 -8.01 47.70
C ALA A 437 10.05 -7.26 48.00
N ARG A 438 9.40 -7.62 49.11
CA ARG A 438 8.16 -6.98 49.59
C ARG A 438 8.11 -6.89 51.12
N GLY A 439 7.38 -5.92 51.65
CA GLY A 439 7.19 -5.74 53.09
C GLY A 439 6.37 -6.87 53.72
N LYS A 440 6.65 -7.20 54.99
CA LYS A 440 5.78 -8.10 55.78
C LYS A 440 4.40 -7.46 55.93
N GLN A 441 3.35 -8.24 55.69
CA GLN A 441 1.97 -7.76 55.86
C GLN A 441 1.72 -7.34 57.31
N ARG A 442 1.07 -6.17 57.49
CA ARG A 442 0.58 -5.68 58.79
C ARG A 442 -0.92 -5.41 58.71
N ASN A 443 -1.69 -5.94 59.68
CA ASN A 443 -3.12 -5.67 59.79
C ASN A 443 -3.35 -4.57 60.84
N ILE A 444 -4.16 -3.54 60.51
CA ILE A 444 -4.51 -2.43 61.42
C ILE A 444 -5.98 -2.57 61.80
N ALA A 445 -6.24 -2.98 63.04
CA ALA A 445 -7.60 -3.07 63.56
C ALA A 445 -8.23 -1.68 63.75
N GLY A 446 -9.55 -1.57 63.58
CA GLY A 446 -10.29 -0.32 63.81
C GLY A 446 -10.12 0.76 62.75
N TRP A 447 -9.56 0.44 61.57
CA TRP A 447 -9.44 1.40 60.47
C TRP A 447 -10.81 1.91 59.98
N LYS A 448 -11.07 3.20 60.18
CA LYS A 448 -12.26 3.87 59.65
C LYS A 448 -11.98 4.39 58.24
N ARG A 449 -12.74 3.94 57.25
CA ARG A 449 -12.67 4.51 55.90
C ARG A 449 -13.07 6.00 55.95
N PRO A 450 -12.44 6.89 55.16
CA PRO A 450 -12.86 8.28 55.06
C PRO A 450 -14.34 8.37 54.69
N SER A 451 -15.12 9.11 55.47
CA SER A 451 -16.47 9.49 55.10
C SER A 451 -16.43 10.81 54.32
N LYS A 452 -17.27 10.92 53.29
CA LYS A 452 -17.54 12.23 52.67
C LYS A 452 -18.06 13.18 53.77
N LYS A 453 -17.52 14.40 53.81
CA LYS A 453 -18.03 15.45 54.68
C LYS A 453 -19.42 15.88 54.26
#